data_AF-A0A8T4CGQ3-F1
#
_entry.id   AF-A0A8T4CGQ3-F1
#
_cell.length_a   1.000
_cell.length_b   1.000
_cell.length_c   1.000
_cell.angle_alpha   90.00
_cell.angle_beta   90.00
_cell.angle_gamma   90.00
#
_symmetry.space_group_name_H-M   'P 1'
#
loop_
_entity.id
_entity.type
_entity.pdbx_description
1 polymer ?
#
loop_
_entity_poly.entity_id
_entity_poly.type
_entity_poly.pdbx_seq_one_letter_code
_entity_poly.pdbx_strand_id
1 'polypeptide(L)'
;MEPSRTGNTAMPPPYALVLAGALFKKRVRGIGADGAGARSREKAIREKVVDDLRGREDSLRERETALAAREEEHGRKSAELALRLQELAVRESRLKDRSGEGAAAAGRAGEHHLPPDSDTPEEQERLVKALEHRLAGARARHDELRRKTGARGRLAETIAAYRSSGYVVSRLEGLGDLSPAELERALDKFEREAALLGPLAARCDALDRAVEKEAESLRARCNDPDAVAEIENGIQELERQVKARRERLRERMERWRSGGFSLARLEKLAGAGLVALEEAATRYEEDLEVLRLFGEKLDALEPSAKQGASRLVPLLKDPDNIPALEKEFLAIEKQAGVRRQEFLELYEKWRSEGVLVEPLDKVLTADLPAMRSAFLRFDEDLHRLRALAERASRLDASFATRVAALRPGLRDPAQLQVVEKAVREMEEEAGKAPAAPARRGRAPPPKVVAAPKEPPAPPQKVEARAVAAPVQPAAGEAAPAGNPQAELSAEIAAAEAAIKELELKGIDPAAAFNLLKLGKSFNRSKNLAKALLYAKKARETAIAMKK
;
A
#
# COMPACT_ATOMS: atom_id res chain seq x y z
N MET A 1 -2.91 -32.20 51.50
CA MET A 1 -4.06 -32.55 50.64
C MET A 1 -3.92 -31.77 49.35
N GLU A 2 -3.24 -32.35 48.38
CA GLU A 2 -3.31 -31.95 46.97
C GLU A 2 -4.52 -32.63 46.31
N PRO A 3 -5.01 -32.11 45.18
CA PRO A 3 -5.52 -32.99 44.15
C PRO A 3 -4.70 -32.85 42.87
N SER A 4 -4.10 -33.99 42.53
CA SER A 4 -3.58 -34.36 41.24
C SER A 4 -4.68 -34.37 40.17
N ARG A 5 -4.41 -33.73 39.02
CA ARG A 5 -5.09 -34.02 37.76
C ARG A 5 -4.08 -34.11 36.63
N THR A 6 -3.71 -35.35 36.34
CA THR A 6 -3.06 -35.80 35.11
C THR A 6 -4.06 -35.67 33.95
N GLY A 7 -3.75 -34.82 32.98
CA GLY A 7 -4.47 -34.68 31.72
C GLY A 7 -3.49 -34.58 30.57
N ASN A 8 -3.21 -35.73 29.94
CA ASN A 8 -2.48 -35.82 28.67
C ASN A 8 -3.22 -35.04 27.58
N THR A 9 -2.65 -33.94 27.10
CA THR A 9 -2.98 -33.36 25.80
C THR A 9 -1.75 -33.45 24.90
N ALA A 10 -1.78 -34.41 23.99
CA ALA A 10 -0.81 -34.56 22.93
C ALA A 10 -0.79 -33.29 22.06
N MET A 11 0.40 -32.70 21.92
CA MET A 11 0.69 -31.65 20.94
C MET A 11 0.39 -32.16 19.52
N PRO A 12 -0.32 -31.39 18.66
CA PRO A 12 -0.42 -31.73 17.26
C PRO A 12 0.93 -31.48 16.56
N PRO A 13 1.31 -32.29 15.57
CA PRO A 13 2.58 -32.12 14.87
C PRO A 13 2.59 -30.85 14.01
N PRO A 14 3.77 -30.25 13.76
CA PRO A 14 3.94 -28.93 13.13
C PRO A 14 3.58 -28.85 11.63
N TYR A 15 2.84 -29.81 11.10
CA TYR A 15 2.47 -29.88 9.67
C TYR A 15 1.08 -29.32 9.33
N ALA A 16 0.26 -28.95 10.32
CA ALA A 16 -1.11 -28.46 10.08
C ALA A 16 -1.19 -27.01 9.56
N LEU A 17 -0.19 -26.16 9.85
CA LEU A 17 -0.15 -24.75 9.40
C LEU A 17 0.37 -24.58 7.96
N VAL A 18 1.08 -25.59 7.42
CA VAL A 18 1.62 -25.57 6.05
C VAL A 18 0.55 -25.96 5.02
N LEU A 19 -0.42 -26.78 5.39
CA LEU A 19 -1.53 -27.21 4.52
C LEU A 19 -2.62 -26.13 4.36
N ALA A 20 -2.85 -25.29 5.36
CA ALA A 20 -3.79 -24.16 5.26
C ALA A 20 -3.30 -23.07 4.29
N GLY A 21 -1.99 -22.79 4.27
CA GLY A 21 -1.37 -21.86 3.30
C GLY A 21 -1.31 -22.39 1.86
N ALA A 22 -1.21 -23.71 1.68
CA ALA A 22 -1.19 -24.35 0.36
C ALA A 22 -2.59 -24.40 -0.29
N LEU A 23 -3.66 -24.57 0.49
CA LEU A 23 -5.03 -24.57 -0.01
C LEU A 23 -5.56 -23.15 -0.33
N PHE A 24 -5.08 -22.11 0.36
CA PHE A 24 -5.40 -20.72 0.02
C PHE A 24 -4.72 -20.27 -1.28
N LYS A 25 -3.47 -20.69 -1.54
CA LYS A 25 -2.75 -20.41 -2.81
C LYS A 25 -3.31 -21.17 -4.02
N LYS A 26 -3.97 -22.32 -3.83
CA LYS A 26 -4.60 -23.07 -4.93
C LYS A 26 -5.94 -22.46 -5.36
N ARG A 27 -6.62 -21.71 -4.47
CA ARG A 27 -7.88 -21.00 -4.78
C ARG A 27 -7.68 -19.66 -5.48
N VAL A 28 -6.50 -19.03 -5.32
CA VAL A 28 -6.14 -17.76 -6.01
C VAL A 28 -5.47 -18.02 -7.38
N ARG A 29 -4.93 -19.22 -7.63
CA ARG A 29 -4.26 -19.58 -8.90
C ARG A 29 -5.20 -20.04 -10.03
N GLY A 30 -6.51 -20.07 -9.82
CA GLY A 30 -7.50 -20.45 -10.85
C GLY A 30 -7.95 -19.31 -11.78
N ILE A 31 -7.49 -18.07 -11.57
CA ILE A 31 -8.05 -16.88 -12.26
C ILE A 31 -7.19 -16.44 -13.47
N GLY A 32 -6.03 -17.06 -13.70
CA GLY A 32 -5.02 -16.56 -14.67
C GLY A 32 -5.00 -17.22 -16.05
N ALA A 33 -5.88 -18.18 -16.37
CA ALA A 33 -5.73 -19.01 -17.58
C ALA A 33 -6.75 -18.75 -18.71
N ASP A 34 -7.69 -17.81 -18.57
CA ASP A 34 -8.78 -17.61 -19.55
C ASP A 34 -8.68 -16.29 -20.33
N GLY A 35 -7.47 -15.91 -20.78
CA GLY A 35 -7.27 -14.70 -21.59
C GLY A 35 -8.05 -14.68 -22.91
N ALA A 36 -8.35 -15.86 -23.47
CA ALA A 36 -9.21 -16.00 -24.66
C ALA A 36 -10.71 -15.96 -24.30
N GLY A 37 -11.09 -16.48 -23.13
CA GLY A 37 -12.46 -16.46 -22.62
C GLY A 37 -12.92 -15.04 -22.24
N ALA A 38 -12.03 -14.23 -21.67
CA ALA A 38 -12.34 -12.85 -21.27
C ALA A 38 -12.70 -11.97 -22.47
N ARG A 39 -11.97 -12.07 -23.59
CA ARG A 39 -12.26 -11.30 -24.81
C ARG A 39 -13.55 -11.75 -25.49
N SER A 40 -13.86 -13.05 -25.45
CA SER A 40 -15.12 -13.59 -25.99
C SER A 40 -16.33 -13.12 -25.17
N ARG A 41 -16.21 -13.12 -23.82
CA ARG A 41 -17.25 -12.58 -22.93
C ARG A 41 -17.42 -11.07 -23.08
N GLU A 42 -16.33 -10.33 -23.22
CA GLU A 42 -16.41 -8.89 -23.46
C GLU A 42 -17.11 -8.57 -24.78
N LYS A 43 -16.82 -9.33 -25.86
CA LYS A 43 -17.53 -9.19 -27.14
C LYS A 43 -19.03 -9.50 -26.99
N ALA A 44 -19.38 -10.58 -26.31
CA ALA A 44 -20.78 -10.97 -26.09
C ALA A 44 -21.55 -9.94 -25.24
N ILE A 45 -20.91 -9.34 -24.23
CA ILE A 45 -21.51 -8.27 -23.44
C ILE A 45 -21.72 -7.01 -24.28
N ARG A 46 -20.75 -6.62 -25.12
CA ARG A 46 -20.89 -5.47 -26.01
C ARG A 46 -22.01 -5.68 -27.03
N GLU A 47 -22.12 -6.86 -27.61
CA GLU A 47 -23.17 -7.20 -28.59
C GLU A 47 -24.55 -7.16 -27.94
N LYS A 48 -24.70 -7.74 -26.74
CA LYS A 48 -25.94 -7.66 -25.96
C LYS A 48 -26.34 -6.22 -25.59
N VAL A 49 -25.38 -5.39 -25.21
CA VAL A 49 -25.64 -3.96 -24.91
C VAL A 49 -26.11 -3.22 -26.15
N VAL A 50 -25.55 -3.51 -27.32
CA VAL A 50 -25.98 -2.90 -28.59
C VAL A 50 -27.40 -3.34 -28.95
N ASP A 51 -27.74 -4.61 -28.76
CA ASP A 51 -29.09 -5.13 -29.02
C ASP A 51 -30.13 -4.53 -28.05
N ASP A 52 -29.80 -4.41 -26.76
CA ASP A 52 -30.65 -3.76 -25.77
C ASP A 52 -30.86 -2.27 -26.08
N LEU A 53 -29.84 -1.58 -26.58
CA LEU A 53 -29.95 -0.18 -27.01
C LEU A 53 -30.82 -0.02 -28.25
N ARG A 54 -30.70 -0.92 -29.24
CA ARG A 54 -31.57 -0.93 -30.43
C ARG A 54 -33.04 -1.18 -30.05
N GLY A 55 -33.30 -2.15 -29.17
CA GLY A 55 -34.66 -2.41 -28.69
C GLY A 55 -35.28 -1.22 -27.96
N ARG A 56 -34.47 -0.46 -27.21
CA ARG A 56 -34.91 0.82 -26.60
C ARG A 56 -35.17 1.91 -27.62
N GLU A 57 -34.34 2.02 -28.65
CA GLU A 57 -34.53 2.99 -29.73
C GLU A 57 -35.82 2.71 -30.52
N ASP A 58 -36.09 1.45 -30.85
CA ASP A 58 -37.34 1.03 -31.51
C ASP A 58 -38.56 1.31 -30.63
N SER A 59 -38.47 1.01 -29.32
CA SER A 59 -39.53 1.33 -28.36
C SER A 59 -39.79 2.84 -28.23
N LEU A 60 -38.75 3.67 -28.37
CA LEU A 60 -38.89 5.13 -28.36
C LEU A 60 -39.56 5.62 -29.65
N ARG A 61 -39.19 5.09 -30.82
CA ARG A 61 -39.84 5.41 -32.10
C ARG A 61 -41.32 5.01 -32.12
N GLU A 62 -41.68 3.87 -31.54
CA GLU A 62 -43.09 3.46 -31.37
C GLU A 62 -43.85 4.43 -30.46
N ARG A 63 -43.22 4.93 -29.37
CA ARG A 63 -43.84 5.93 -28.50
C ARG A 63 -44.00 7.29 -29.19
N GLU A 64 -43.01 7.72 -29.96
CA GLU A 64 -43.08 8.97 -30.73
C GLU A 64 -44.20 8.93 -31.77
N THR A 65 -44.30 7.84 -32.53
CA THR A 65 -45.40 7.66 -33.50
C THR A 65 -46.78 7.58 -32.82
N ALA A 66 -46.87 6.93 -31.65
CA ALA A 66 -48.11 6.90 -30.87
C ALA A 66 -48.50 8.29 -30.30
N LEU A 67 -47.52 9.11 -29.90
CA LEU A 67 -47.76 10.49 -29.47
C LEU A 67 -48.22 11.37 -30.63
N ALA A 68 -47.57 11.28 -31.80
CA ALA A 68 -47.99 11.99 -33.01
C ALA A 68 -49.44 11.64 -33.41
N ALA A 69 -49.81 10.36 -33.35
CA ALA A 69 -51.19 9.93 -33.62
C ALA A 69 -52.21 10.51 -32.62
N ARG A 70 -51.84 10.60 -31.33
CA ARG A 70 -52.70 11.22 -30.31
C ARG A 70 -52.83 12.72 -30.49
N GLU A 71 -51.77 13.41 -30.89
CA GLU A 71 -51.80 14.84 -31.22
C GLU A 71 -52.70 15.12 -32.42
N GLU A 72 -52.63 14.30 -33.47
CA GLU A 72 -53.57 14.39 -34.60
C GLU A 72 -55.02 14.17 -34.17
N GLU A 73 -55.28 13.17 -33.32
CA GLU A 73 -56.63 12.90 -32.80
C GLU A 73 -57.16 14.07 -31.95
N HIS A 74 -56.30 14.66 -31.11
CA HIS A 74 -56.63 15.87 -30.35
C HIS A 74 -56.90 17.06 -31.26
N GLY A 75 -56.10 17.25 -32.32
CA GLY A 75 -56.31 18.26 -33.35
C GLY A 75 -57.68 18.11 -34.03
N ARG A 76 -58.07 16.88 -34.40
CA ARG A 76 -59.38 16.58 -34.99
C ARG A 76 -60.53 16.87 -34.03
N LYS A 77 -60.43 16.45 -32.76
CA LYS A 77 -61.45 16.73 -31.73
C LYS A 77 -61.59 18.23 -31.43
N SER A 78 -60.46 18.96 -31.43
CA SER A 78 -60.45 20.41 -31.26
C SER A 78 -61.14 21.11 -32.43
N ALA A 79 -60.85 20.70 -33.67
CA ALA A 79 -61.51 21.21 -34.87
C ALA A 79 -63.02 20.91 -34.88
N GLU A 80 -63.43 19.71 -34.45
CA GLU A 80 -64.84 19.34 -34.32
C GLU A 80 -65.56 20.21 -33.28
N LEU A 81 -64.94 20.46 -32.12
CA LEU A 81 -65.47 21.37 -31.10
C LEU A 81 -65.60 22.81 -31.62
N ALA A 82 -64.62 23.29 -32.38
CA ALA A 82 -64.68 24.62 -33.00
C ALA A 82 -65.85 24.74 -33.98
N LEU A 83 -66.08 23.72 -34.82
CA LEU A 83 -67.24 23.67 -35.72
C LEU A 83 -68.56 23.65 -34.96
N ARG A 84 -68.68 22.85 -33.89
CA ARG A 84 -69.90 22.83 -33.04
C ARG A 84 -70.17 24.18 -32.38
N LEU A 85 -69.13 24.87 -31.90
CA LEU A 85 -69.27 26.22 -31.34
C LEU A 85 -69.74 27.22 -32.40
N GLN A 86 -69.22 27.11 -33.62
CA GLN A 86 -69.66 27.94 -34.74
C GLN A 86 -71.12 27.67 -35.13
N GLU A 87 -71.54 26.40 -35.17
CA GLU A 87 -72.95 26.02 -35.40
C GLU A 87 -73.88 26.55 -34.31
N LEU A 88 -73.46 26.50 -33.05
CA LEU A 88 -74.22 27.07 -31.93
C LEU A 88 -74.34 28.59 -32.05
N ALA A 89 -73.27 29.29 -32.41
CA ALA A 89 -73.30 30.73 -32.64
C ALA A 89 -74.26 31.12 -33.79
N VAL A 90 -74.27 30.35 -34.88
CA VAL A 90 -75.21 30.55 -36.01
C VAL A 90 -76.65 30.24 -35.60
N ARG A 91 -76.88 29.23 -34.76
CA ARG A 91 -78.22 28.96 -34.20
C ARG A 91 -78.68 30.10 -33.29
N GLU A 92 -77.79 30.64 -32.47
CA GLU A 92 -78.09 31.77 -31.59
C GLU A 92 -78.40 33.04 -32.39
N SER A 93 -77.66 33.32 -33.47
CA SER A 93 -77.97 34.46 -34.36
C SER A 93 -79.33 34.28 -35.04
N ARG A 94 -79.65 33.08 -35.55
CA ARG A 94 -80.95 32.79 -36.16
C ARG A 94 -82.11 32.89 -35.17
N LEU A 95 -81.89 32.53 -33.90
CA LEU A 95 -82.89 32.70 -32.84
C LEU A 95 -83.08 34.18 -32.51
N LYS A 96 -82.01 34.99 -32.51
CA LYS A 96 -82.09 36.45 -32.34
C LYS A 96 -82.84 37.10 -33.51
N ASP A 97 -82.55 36.71 -34.75
CA ASP A 97 -83.24 37.21 -35.94
C ASP A 97 -84.73 36.83 -35.91
N ARG A 98 -85.06 35.59 -35.55
CA ARG A 98 -86.46 35.16 -35.36
C ARG A 98 -87.17 35.87 -34.20
N SER A 99 -86.45 36.22 -33.13
CA SER A 99 -87.02 37.01 -32.02
C SER A 99 -87.24 38.47 -32.43
N GLY A 100 -86.40 39.02 -33.31
CA GLY A 100 -86.57 40.35 -33.90
C GLY A 100 -87.71 40.41 -34.92
N GLU A 101 -87.85 39.38 -35.76
CA GLU A 101 -88.97 39.24 -36.71
C GLU A 101 -90.30 38.95 -35.99
N GLY A 102 -90.28 38.18 -34.90
CA GLY A 102 -91.45 37.99 -34.02
C GLY A 102 -91.90 39.28 -33.33
N ALA A 103 -90.96 40.16 -32.96
CA ALA A 103 -91.29 41.47 -32.41
C ALA A 103 -91.82 42.46 -33.47
N ALA A 104 -91.45 42.30 -34.74
CA ALA A 104 -91.96 43.12 -35.85
C ALA A 104 -93.31 42.61 -36.41
N ALA A 105 -93.57 41.31 -36.36
CA ALA A 105 -94.85 40.71 -36.80
C ALA A 105 -95.95 40.71 -35.73
N ALA A 106 -95.62 40.80 -34.44
CA ALA A 106 -96.60 40.93 -33.35
C ALA A 106 -97.23 42.33 -33.21
N GLY A 107 -96.98 43.23 -34.17
CA GLY A 107 -97.70 44.51 -34.27
C GLY A 107 -99.00 44.43 -35.06
N ARG A 108 -99.27 43.37 -35.84
CA ARG A 108 -100.50 43.22 -36.64
C ARG A 108 -100.82 41.75 -36.94
N ALA A 109 -101.53 41.08 -36.03
CA ALA A 109 -102.62 40.14 -36.33
C ALA A 109 -102.89 39.22 -35.13
N GLY A 110 -104.17 39.14 -34.76
CA GLY A 110 -104.81 37.86 -34.49
C GLY A 110 -104.59 37.27 -33.11
N GLU A 111 -105.59 37.49 -32.26
CA GLU A 111 -106.04 36.57 -31.23
C GLU A 111 -105.89 35.11 -31.67
N HIS A 112 -104.93 34.40 -31.09
CA HIS A 112 -105.01 32.96 -30.95
C HIS A 112 -104.85 32.63 -29.47
N HIS A 113 -105.92 32.05 -28.92
CA HIS A 113 -105.99 31.42 -27.61
C HIS A 113 -104.73 30.60 -27.32
N LEU A 114 -103.86 31.14 -26.48
CA LEU A 114 -103.02 30.36 -25.59
C LEU A 114 -103.88 29.97 -24.38
N PRO A 115 -103.77 28.72 -23.86
CA PRO A 115 -104.54 28.28 -22.73
C PRO A 115 -104.23 29.13 -21.49
N PRO A 116 -105.24 29.48 -20.68
CA PRO A 116 -105.04 30.08 -19.37
C PRO A 116 -104.60 28.99 -18.39
N ASP A 117 -104.21 29.41 -17.19
CA ASP A 117 -103.73 28.61 -16.06
C ASP A 117 -102.19 28.46 -16.10
N SER A 118 -101.40 29.17 -15.31
CA SER A 118 -101.62 29.90 -14.06
C SER A 118 -100.35 30.71 -13.86
N ASP A 119 -100.43 32.02 -14.06
CA ASP A 119 -99.33 32.95 -13.83
C ASP A 119 -99.82 33.98 -12.83
N THR A 120 -99.94 33.56 -11.56
CA THR A 120 -99.94 34.55 -10.50
C THR A 120 -98.55 35.22 -10.48
N PRO A 121 -98.44 36.54 -10.27
CA PRO A 121 -97.14 37.21 -10.16
C PRO A 121 -96.25 36.58 -9.07
N GLU A 122 -96.85 35.91 -8.08
CA GLU A 122 -96.15 35.10 -7.08
C GLU A 122 -95.51 33.81 -7.66
N GLU A 123 -96.14 33.14 -8.62
CA GLU A 123 -95.56 31.97 -9.31
C GLU A 123 -94.41 32.37 -10.22
N GLN A 124 -94.52 33.51 -10.90
CA GLN A 124 -93.43 34.09 -11.69
C GLN A 124 -92.26 34.48 -10.78
N GLU A 125 -92.51 35.10 -9.62
CA GLU A 125 -91.45 35.44 -8.65
C GLU A 125 -90.79 34.18 -8.05
N ARG A 126 -91.57 33.12 -7.77
CA ARG A 126 -91.03 31.82 -7.32
C ARG A 126 -90.17 31.16 -8.40
N LEU A 127 -90.57 31.22 -9.67
CA LEU A 127 -89.78 30.71 -10.79
C LEU A 127 -88.48 31.49 -10.98
N VAL A 128 -88.52 32.82 -10.88
CA VAL A 128 -87.32 33.67 -10.96
C VAL A 128 -86.36 33.34 -9.81
N LYS A 129 -86.82 33.27 -8.55
CA LYS A 129 -85.99 32.89 -7.41
C LYS A 129 -85.41 31.47 -7.55
N ALA A 130 -86.18 30.52 -8.09
CA ALA A 130 -85.70 29.17 -8.36
C ALA A 130 -84.62 29.12 -9.47
N LEU A 131 -84.77 29.95 -10.51
CA LEU A 131 -83.77 30.09 -11.58
C LEU A 131 -82.51 30.80 -11.09
N GLU A 132 -82.62 31.84 -10.27
CA GLU A 132 -81.49 32.50 -9.63
C GLU A 132 -80.71 31.55 -8.71
N HIS A 133 -81.39 30.74 -7.91
CA HIS A 133 -80.76 29.71 -7.09
C HIS A 133 -80.06 28.64 -7.94
N ARG A 134 -80.67 28.21 -9.06
CA ARG A 134 -80.04 27.28 -10.01
C ARG A 134 -78.82 27.89 -10.70
N LEU A 135 -78.89 29.17 -11.09
CA LEU A 135 -77.78 29.91 -11.69
C LEU A 135 -76.64 30.14 -10.69
N ALA A 136 -76.95 30.48 -9.44
CA ALA A 136 -75.96 30.60 -8.37
C ALA A 136 -75.26 29.25 -8.11
N GLY A 137 -76.03 28.16 -8.05
CA GLY A 137 -75.48 26.80 -7.95
C GLY A 137 -74.63 26.40 -9.16
N ALA A 138 -75.01 26.76 -10.38
CA ALA A 138 -74.24 26.49 -11.59
C ALA A 138 -72.94 27.30 -11.65
N ARG A 139 -72.98 28.58 -11.25
CA ARG A 139 -71.78 29.44 -11.12
C ARG A 139 -70.82 28.91 -10.06
N ALA A 140 -71.31 28.51 -8.89
CA ALA A 140 -70.49 27.90 -7.86
C ALA A 140 -69.80 26.61 -8.36
N ARG A 141 -70.52 25.75 -9.09
CA ARG A 141 -69.93 24.54 -9.71
C ARG A 141 -68.91 24.88 -10.80
N HIS A 142 -69.18 25.89 -11.62
CA HIS A 142 -68.26 26.34 -12.65
C HIS A 142 -66.99 26.96 -12.05
N ASP A 143 -67.10 27.77 -11.01
CA ASP A 143 -65.95 28.34 -10.29
C ASP A 143 -65.15 27.25 -9.56
N GLU A 144 -65.83 26.25 -8.98
CA GLU A 144 -65.19 25.08 -8.41
C GLU A 144 -64.43 24.26 -9.48
N LEU A 145 -65.04 24.03 -10.64
CA LEU A 145 -64.39 23.38 -11.78
C LEU A 145 -63.19 24.18 -12.28
N ARG A 146 -63.31 25.50 -12.39
CA ARG A 146 -62.23 26.40 -12.82
C ARG A 146 -61.07 26.41 -11.82
N ARG A 147 -61.36 26.38 -10.51
CA ARG A 147 -60.34 26.23 -9.46
C ARG A 147 -59.66 24.87 -9.55
N LYS A 148 -60.42 23.80 -9.77
CA LYS A 148 -59.87 22.43 -9.95
C LYS A 148 -58.98 22.34 -11.20
N THR A 149 -59.42 22.88 -12.34
CA THR A 149 -58.63 22.85 -13.58
C THR A 149 -57.40 23.75 -13.48
N GLY A 150 -57.50 24.94 -12.89
CA GLY A 150 -56.36 25.82 -12.67
C GLY A 150 -55.32 25.28 -11.68
N ALA A 151 -55.76 24.61 -10.60
CA ALA A 151 -54.87 23.92 -9.67
C ALA A 151 -54.13 22.75 -10.33
N ARG A 152 -54.83 21.97 -11.15
CA ARG A 152 -54.23 20.86 -11.93
C ARG A 152 -53.24 21.35 -12.99
N GLY A 153 -53.51 22.48 -13.65
CA GLY A 153 -52.58 23.08 -14.60
C GLY A 153 -51.25 23.47 -13.93
N ARG A 154 -51.32 24.18 -12.80
CA ARG A 154 -50.13 24.56 -12.01
C ARG A 154 -49.36 23.32 -11.50
N LEU A 155 -50.07 22.30 -11.02
CA LEU A 155 -49.45 21.02 -10.66
C LEU A 155 -48.66 20.42 -11.83
N ALA A 156 -49.26 20.35 -13.02
CA ALA A 156 -48.62 19.76 -14.18
C ALA A 156 -47.35 20.53 -14.59
N GLU A 157 -47.38 21.86 -14.52
CA GLU A 157 -46.21 22.72 -14.73
C GLU A 157 -45.11 22.46 -13.69
N THR A 158 -45.47 22.38 -12.40
CA THR A 158 -44.53 22.08 -11.32
C THR A 158 -43.91 20.69 -11.47
N ILE A 159 -44.72 19.66 -11.77
CA ILE A 159 -44.22 18.30 -12.02
C ILE A 159 -43.26 18.29 -13.21
N ALA A 160 -43.58 19.00 -14.29
CA ALA A 160 -42.72 19.09 -15.46
C ALA A 160 -41.38 19.80 -15.12
N ALA A 161 -41.40 20.83 -14.28
CA ALA A 161 -40.20 21.55 -13.83
C ALA A 161 -39.29 20.67 -12.94
N TYR A 162 -39.86 19.88 -12.03
CA TYR A 162 -39.07 18.93 -11.22
C TYR A 162 -38.49 17.81 -12.08
N ARG A 163 -39.28 17.29 -13.03
CA ARG A 163 -38.81 16.27 -13.98
C ARG A 163 -37.69 16.78 -14.87
N SER A 164 -37.77 18.01 -15.39
CA SER A 164 -36.69 18.60 -16.21
C SER A 164 -35.44 18.88 -15.39
N SER A 165 -35.59 19.12 -14.09
CA SER A 165 -34.47 19.23 -13.14
C SER A 165 -33.87 17.87 -12.73
N GLY A 166 -34.42 16.76 -13.24
CA GLY A 166 -33.90 15.41 -13.02
C GLY A 166 -34.49 14.66 -11.82
N TYR A 167 -35.48 15.24 -11.11
CA TYR A 167 -36.12 14.58 -9.97
C TYR A 167 -37.08 13.47 -10.41
N VAL A 168 -37.15 12.40 -9.61
CA VAL A 168 -38.14 11.34 -9.75
C VAL A 168 -39.48 11.85 -9.23
N VAL A 169 -40.48 11.91 -10.11
CA VAL A 169 -41.82 12.45 -9.81
C VAL A 169 -42.91 11.38 -9.74
N SER A 170 -42.53 10.09 -9.61
CA SER A 170 -43.47 8.95 -9.69
C SER A 170 -44.62 9.03 -8.68
N ARG A 171 -44.39 9.57 -7.48
CA ARG A 171 -45.42 9.78 -6.46
C ARG A 171 -46.44 10.86 -6.85
N LEU A 172 -46.08 11.80 -7.72
CA LEU A 172 -46.96 12.88 -8.18
C LEU A 172 -47.81 12.46 -9.40
N GLU A 173 -47.35 11.48 -10.19
CA GLU A 173 -48.02 11.01 -11.41
C GLU A 173 -49.39 10.33 -11.15
N GLY A 174 -49.65 9.87 -9.92
CA GLY A 174 -50.89 9.21 -9.52
C GLY A 174 -51.89 10.10 -8.75
N LEU A 175 -51.59 11.38 -8.54
CA LEU A 175 -52.40 12.25 -7.66
C LEU A 175 -53.56 12.96 -8.38
N GLY A 176 -53.81 12.66 -9.65
CA GLY A 176 -54.81 13.34 -10.48
C GLY A 176 -56.24 13.28 -9.92
N ASP A 177 -56.56 12.23 -9.18
CA ASP A 177 -57.90 11.97 -8.64
C ASP A 177 -58.13 12.54 -7.23
N LEU A 178 -57.08 13.06 -6.58
CA LEU A 178 -57.18 13.63 -5.24
C LEU A 178 -57.90 14.98 -5.23
N SER A 179 -58.43 15.34 -4.07
CA SER A 179 -58.99 16.68 -3.87
C SER A 179 -57.91 17.76 -3.97
N PRO A 180 -58.24 19.01 -4.35
CA PRO A 180 -57.25 20.09 -4.45
C PRO A 180 -56.44 20.31 -3.18
N ALA A 181 -57.05 20.17 -2.00
CA ALA A 181 -56.38 20.34 -0.72
C ALA A 181 -55.39 19.20 -0.41
N GLU A 182 -55.71 17.96 -0.79
CA GLU A 182 -54.79 16.82 -0.64
C GLU A 182 -53.62 16.93 -1.61
N LEU A 183 -53.90 17.41 -2.82
CA LEU A 183 -52.89 17.65 -3.84
C LEU A 183 -51.90 18.74 -3.42
N GLU A 184 -52.39 19.87 -2.90
CA GLU A 184 -51.54 20.94 -2.35
C GLU A 184 -50.67 20.43 -1.20
N ARG A 185 -51.24 19.64 -0.26
CA ARG A 185 -50.45 19.02 0.82
C ARG A 185 -49.39 18.05 0.31
N ALA A 186 -49.70 17.26 -0.72
CA ALA A 186 -48.77 16.32 -1.31
C ALA A 186 -47.63 17.04 -2.04
N LEU A 187 -47.95 18.11 -2.76
CA LEU A 187 -46.97 19.02 -3.37
C LEU A 187 -46.08 19.68 -2.33
N ASP A 188 -46.65 20.35 -1.32
CA ASP A 188 -45.90 21.00 -0.25
C ASP A 188 -44.93 20.04 0.43
N LYS A 189 -45.36 18.80 0.66
CA LYS A 189 -44.51 17.75 1.23
C LYS A 189 -43.37 17.39 0.26
N PHE A 190 -43.68 17.15 -1.00
CA PHE A 190 -42.69 16.83 -2.04
C PHE A 190 -41.67 17.96 -2.22
N GLU A 191 -42.11 19.22 -2.26
CA GLU A 191 -41.22 20.38 -2.40
C GLU A 191 -40.26 20.52 -1.22
N ARG A 192 -40.74 20.29 0.01
CA ARG A 192 -39.89 20.25 1.21
C ARG A 192 -38.86 19.12 1.13
N GLU A 193 -39.28 17.93 0.72
CA GLU A 193 -38.41 16.76 0.54
C GLU A 193 -37.35 17.04 -0.55
N ALA A 194 -37.75 17.59 -1.70
CA ALA A 194 -36.85 17.99 -2.78
C ALA A 194 -35.83 19.07 -2.34
N ALA A 195 -36.27 20.05 -1.54
CA ALA A 195 -35.38 21.08 -1.00
C ALA A 195 -34.30 20.52 -0.05
N LEU A 196 -34.56 19.39 0.62
CA LEU A 196 -33.58 18.73 1.50
C LEU A 196 -32.52 17.91 0.72
N LEU A 197 -32.84 17.47 -0.49
CA LEU A 197 -31.91 16.64 -1.29
C LEU A 197 -30.63 17.39 -1.67
N GLY A 198 -30.69 18.69 -1.94
CA GLY A 198 -29.52 19.51 -2.26
C GLY A 198 -28.47 19.50 -1.13
N PRO A 199 -28.82 19.88 0.11
CA PRO A 199 -27.94 19.76 1.27
C PRO A 199 -27.45 18.33 1.53
N LEU A 200 -28.29 17.30 1.34
CA LEU A 200 -27.88 15.91 1.51
C LEU A 200 -26.84 15.47 0.46
N ALA A 201 -26.99 15.87 -0.79
CA ALA A 201 -25.98 15.63 -1.83
C ALA A 201 -24.63 16.29 -1.48
N ALA A 202 -24.64 17.54 -1.02
CA ALA A 202 -23.43 18.22 -0.56
C ALA A 202 -22.78 17.50 0.64
N ARG A 203 -23.58 16.95 1.56
CA ARG A 203 -23.06 16.10 2.65
C ARG A 203 -22.42 14.81 2.12
N CYS A 204 -23.03 14.13 1.15
CA CYS A 204 -22.43 12.98 0.48
C CYS A 204 -21.09 13.32 -0.20
N ASP A 205 -20.96 14.51 -0.78
CA ASP A 205 -19.72 14.98 -1.41
C ASP A 205 -18.62 15.33 -0.38
N ALA A 206 -19.02 15.73 0.83
CA ALA A 206 -18.11 15.99 1.94
C ALA A 206 -17.65 14.72 2.68
N LEU A 207 -18.23 13.55 2.40
CA LEU A 207 -17.80 12.29 3.00
C LEU A 207 -16.37 11.91 2.58
N ASP A 208 -15.66 11.21 3.47
CA ASP A 208 -14.29 10.76 3.22
C ASP A 208 -14.25 9.72 2.07
N ARG A 209 -13.20 9.75 1.24
CA ARG A 209 -13.01 8.81 0.12
C ARG A 209 -13.02 7.34 0.53
N ALA A 210 -12.79 7.05 1.82
CA ALA A 210 -12.84 5.69 2.35
C ALA A 210 -14.22 5.01 2.24
N VAL A 211 -15.29 5.78 2.01
CA VAL A 211 -16.68 5.31 1.83
C VAL A 211 -17.26 5.79 0.49
N GLU A 212 -16.39 6.05 -0.50
CA GLU A 212 -16.78 6.65 -1.78
C GLU A 212 -17.79 5.79 -2.55
N LYS A 213 -17.66 4.46 -2.53
CA LYS A 213 -18.57 3.56 -3.23
C LYS A 213 -19.98 3.59 -2.66
N GLU A 214 -20.08 3.59 -1.33
CA GLU A 214 -21.36 3.69 -0.63
C GLU A 214 -21.95 5.09 -0.80
N ALA A 215 -21.13 6.15 -0.72
CA ALA A 215 -21.55 7.52 -0.97
C ALA A 215 -22.07 7.71 -2.40
N GLU A 216 -21.43 7.14 -3.42
CA GLU A 216 -21.91 7.13 -4.81
C GLU A 216 -23.30 6.51 -4.94
N SER A 217 -23.58 5.42 -4.22
CA SER A 217 -24.90 4.78 -4.23
C SER A 217 -25.98 5.68 -3.61
N LEU A 218 -25.64 6.49 -2.61
CA LEU A 218 -26.54 7.47 -2.01
C LEU A 218 -26.72 8.69 -2.93
N ARG A 219 -25.64 9.18 -3.56
CA ARG A 219 -25.71 10.27 -4.56
C ARG A 219 -26.64 9.93 -5.72
N ALA A 220 -26.61 8.70 -6.21
CA ALA A 220 -27.51 8.25 -7.27
C ALA A 220 -29.00 8.32 -6.86
N ARG A 221 -29.30 8.28 -5.55
CA ARG A 221 -30.65 8.43 -5.00
C ARG A 221 -31.01 9.87 -4.65
N CYS A 222 -30.07 10.81 -4.66
CA CYS A 222 -30.34 12.23 -4.35
C CYS A 222 -31.27 12.95 -5.34
N ASN A 223 -31.80 12.25 -6.33
CA ASN A 223 -32.84 12.75 -7.25
C ASN A 223 -34.25 12.23 -6.87
N ASP A 224 -34.39 11.41 -5.83
CA ASP A 224 -35.66 10.81 -5.41
C ASP A 224 -36.13 11.39 -4.05
N PRO A 225 -37.16 12.25 -4.02
CA PRO A 225 -37.69 12.84 -2.79
C PRO A 225 -38.28 11.82 -1.82
N ASP A 226 -38.72 10.64 -2.30
CA ASP A 226 -39.22 9.59 -1.40
C ASP A 226 -38.10 8.88 -0.65
N ALA A 227 -36.84 9.00 -1.12
CA ALA A 227 -35.66 8.39 -0.51
C ALA A 227 -34.96 9.28 0.53
N VAL A 228 -35.47 10.49 0.84
CA VAL A 228 -34.82 11.47 1.75
C VAL A 228 -34.42 10.84 3.09
N ALA A 229 -35.35 10.13 3.74
CA ALA A 229 -35.09 9.48 5.02
C ALA A 229 -34.05 8.36 4.93
N GLU A 230 -34.04 7.60 3.83
CA GLU A 230 -33.03 6.56 3.60
C GLU A 230 -31.65 7.17 3.38
N ILE A 231 -31.56 8.23 2.57
CA ILE A 231 -30.32 8.95 2.29
C ILE A 231 -29.75 9.54 3.57
N GLU A 232 -30.57 10.22 4.36
CA GLU A 232 -30.13 10.82 5.62
C GLU A 232 -29.59 9.77 6.60
N ASN A 233 -30.31 8.66 6.79
CA ASN A 233 -29.84 7.55 7.62
C ASN A 233 -28.56 6.92 7.07
N GLY A 234 -28.45 6.77 5.74
CA GLY A 234 -27.27 6.27 5.06
C GLY A 234 -26.05 7.16 5.31
N ILE A 235 -26.20 8.48 5.16
CA ILE A 235 -25.12 9.44 5.44
C ILE A 235 -24.69 9.35 6.91
N GLN A 236 -25.64 9.35 7.85
CA GLN A 236 -25.32 9.24 9.28
C GLN A 236 -24.57 7.96 9.62
N GLU A 237 -24.93 6.84 8.98
CA GLU A 237 -24.25 5.56 9.16
C GLU A 237 -22.83 5.60 8.59
N LEU A 238 -22.62 6.15 7.39
CA LEU A 238 -21.30 6.32 6.81
C LEU A 238 -20.41 7.27 7.64
N GLU A 239 -20.96 8.37 8.15
CA GLU A 239 -20.27 9.28 9.08
C GLU A 239 -19.84 8.54 10.36
N ARG A 240 -20.70 7.70 10.93
CA ARG A 240 -20.37 6.85 12.09
C ARG A 240 -19.27 5.85 11.77
N GLN A 241 -19.30 5.23 10.60
CA GLN A 241 -18.27 4.28 10.16
C GLN A 241 -16.90 4.97 9.98
N VAL A 242 -16.86 6.13 9.31
CA VAL A 242 -15.64 6.93 9.16
C VAL A 242 -15.09 7.34 10.53
N LYS A 243 -15.96 7.80 11.45
CA LYS A 243 -15.57 8.15 12.82
C LYS A 243 -15.01 6.95 13.58
N ALA A 244 -15.67 5.80 13.53
CA ALA A 244 -15.23 4.58 14.19
C ALA A 244 -13.88 4.07 13.65
N ARG A 245 -13.65 4.14 12.34
CA ARG A 245 -12.35 3.80 11.72
C ARG A 245 -11.24 4.74 12.16
N ARG A 246 -11.50 6.06 12.19
CA ARG A 246 -10.55 7.05 12.70
C ARG A 246 -10.20 6.82 14.18
N GLU A 247 -11.19 6.46 15.00
CA GLU A 247 -10.95 6.14 16.41
C GLU A 247 -10.06 4.91 16.59
N ARG A 248 -10.33 3.82 15.84
CA ARG A 248 -9.47 2.62 15.85
C ARG A 248 -8.03 2.93 15.44
N LEU A 249 -7.83 3.81 14.46
CA LEU A 249 -6.49 4.27 14.09
C LEU A 249 -5.82 5.09 15.19
N ARG A 250 -6.55 5.98 15.86
CA ARG A 250 -6.00 6.71 17.03
C ARG A 250 -5.58 5.77 18.13
N GLU A 251 -6.39 4.77 18.45
CA GLU A 251 -6.04 3.77 19.46
C GLU A 251 -4.76 2.99 19.07
N ARG A 252 -4.62 2.59 17.80
CA ARG A 252 -3.38 1.97 17.29
C ARG A 252 -2.18 2.89 17.43
N MET A 253 -2.30 4.14 17.01
CA MET A 253 -1.25 5.15 17.14
C MET A 253 -0.85 5.35 18.61
N GLU A 254 -1.82 5.47 19.51
CA GLU A 254 -1.52 5.63 20.94
C GLU A 254 -0.82 4.40 21.54
N ARG A 255 -1.17 3.18 21.09
CA ARG A 255 -0.41 1.97 21.47
C ARG A 255 1.05 2.05 21.01
N TRP A 256 1.31 2.46 19.77
CA TRP A 256 2.70 2.62 19.30
C TRP A 256 3.44 3.73 20.04
N ARG A 257 2.78 4.86 20.33
CA ARG A 257 3.33 5.93 21.16
C ARG A 257 3.71 5.43 22.55
N SER A 258 2.84 4.65 23.18
CA SER A 258 3.10 4.04 24.50
C SER A 258 4.26 3.03 24.47
N GLY A 259 4.48 2.37 23.32
CA GLY A 259 5.66 1.55 23.06
C GLY A 259 6.95 2.35 22.85
N GLY A 260 6.89 3.68 22.87
CA GLY A 260 8.03 4.58 22.68
C GLY A 260 8.41 4.83 21.23
N PHE A 261 7.52 4.51 20.27
CA PHE A 261 7.76 4.73 18.85
C PHE A 261 7.39 6.15 18.40
N SER A 262 8.18 6.71 17.49
CA SER A 262 7.98 8.04 16.89
C SER A 262 6.82 8.04 15.90
N LEU A 263 5.79 8.85 16.13
CA LEU A 263 4.61 8.97 15.26
C LEU A 263 4.69 10.13 14.26
N ALA A 264 5.83 10.82 14.14
CA ALA A 264 5.95 12.08 13.40
C ALA A 264 5.45 11.97 11.94
N ARG A 265 5.69 10.84 11.27
CA ARG A 265 5.21 10.58 9.91
C ARG A 265 3.69 10.42 9.82
N LEU A 266 3.06 9.75 10.80
CA LEU A 266 1.61 9.55 10.83
C LEU A 266 0.87 10.81 11.28
N GLU A 267 1.44 11.58 12.21
CA GLU A 267 0.87 12.85 12.67
C GLU A 267 0.78 13.88 11.54
N LYS A 268 1.78 13.93 10.65
CA LYS A 268 1.74 14.75 9.42
C LYS A 268 0.59 14.36 8.48
N LEU A 269 0.13 13.10 8.54
CA LEU A 269 -0.96 12.56 7.72
C LEU A 269 -2.31 12.56 8.46
N ALA A 270 -2.39 13.01 9.71
CA ALA A 270 -3.63 12.99 10.48
C ALA A 270 -4.74 13.85 9.84
N GLY A 271 -4.35 14.92 9.13
CA GLY A 271 -5.25 15.78 8.35
C GLY A 271 -5.57 15.26 6.94
N ALA A 272 -4.93 14.17 6.49
CA ALA A 272 -5.23 13.56 5.21
C ALA A 272 -6.55 12.75 5.26
N GLY A 273 -7.01 12.30 4.08
CA GLY A 273 -8.14 11.38 3.96
C GLY A 273 -7.88 10.05 4.68
N LEU A 274 -8.93 9.41 5.17
CA LEU A 274 -8.84 8.20 5.98
C LEU A 274 -8.10 7.06 5.25
N VAL A 275 -8.31 6.91 3.93
CA VAL A 275 -7.60 5.88 3.13
C VAL A 275 -6.08 6.06 3.19
N ALA A 276 -5.59 7.29 2.98
CA ALA A 276 -4.16 7.56 3.00
C ALA A 276 -3.56 7.33 4.40
N LEU A 277 -4.31 7.66 5.45
CA LEU A 277 -3.90 7.42 6.83
C LEU A 277 -3.85 5.92 7.16
N GLU A 278 -4.83 5.12 6.70
CA GLU A 278 -4.84 3.66 6.89
C GLU A 278 -3.69 2.97 6.13
N GLU A 279 -3.43 3.36 4.89
CA GLU A 279 -2.30 2.85 4.11
C GLU A 279 -0.96 3.19 4.78
N ALA A 280 -0.81 4.43 5.27
CA ALA A 280 0.38 4.84 5.99
C ALA A 280 0.54 4.08 7.31
N ALA A 281 -0.53 3.85 8.05
CA ALA A 281 -0.53 3.07 9.28
C ALA A 281 -0.13 1.60 9.04
N THR A 282 -0.56 1.01 7.91
CA THR A 282 -0.21 -0.36 7.54
C THR A 282 1.28 -0.48 7.22
N ARG A 283 1.82 0.44 6.41
CA ARG A 283 3.27 0.50 6.13
C ARG A 283 4.08 0.73 7.42
N TYR A 284 3.57 1.56 8.31
CA TYR A 284 4.19 1.81 9.60
C TYR A 284 4.27 0.52 10.45
N GLU A 285 3.25 -0.32 10.45
CA GLU A 285 3.32 -1.65 11.11
C GLU A 285 4.36 -2.57 10.49
N GLU A 286 4.46 -2.61 9.16
CA GLU A 286 5.49 -3.38 8.46
C GLU A 286 6.89 -2.89 8.86
N ASP A 287 7.08 -1.57 8.92
CA ASP A 287 8.33 -0.94 9.37
C ASP A 287 8.65 -1.29 10.84
N LEU A 288 7.64 -1.33 11.73
CA LEU A 288 7.82 -1.76 13.13
C LEU A 288 8.26 -3.23 13.25
N GLU A 289 7.75 -4.14 12.41
CA GLU A 289 8.22 -5.53 12.39
C GLU A 289 9.68 -5.63 11.94
N VAL A 290 10.09 -4.82 10.96
CA VAL A 290 11.50 -4.73 10.55
C VAL A 290 12.36 -4.25 11.72
N LEU A 291 11.94 -3.21 12.45
CA LEU A 291 12.64 -2.73 13.64
C LEU A 291 12.71 -3.77 14.75
N ARG A 292 11.65 -4.56 14.95
CA ARG A 292 11.65 -5.67 15.92
C ARG A 292 12.69 -6.73 15.56
N LEU A 293 12.77 -7.11 14.29
CA LEU A 293 13.80 -8.03 13.79
C LEU A 293 15.21 -7.44 13.95
N PHE A 294 15.40 -6.13 13.80
CA PHE A 294 16.67 -5.47 14.12
C PHE A 294 16.99 -5.53 15.61
N GLY A 295 16.01 -5.32 16.48
CA GLY A 295 16.16 -5.52 17.93
C GLY A 295 16.66 -6.91 18.28
N GLU A 296 16.01 -7.96 17.73
CA GLU A 296 16.42 -9.35 17.93
C GLU A 296 17.85 -9.62 17.42
N LYS A 297 18.21 -9.08 16.26
CA LYS A 297 19.57 -9.20 15.71
C LYS A 297 20.61 -8.49 16.58
N LEU A 298 20.28 -7.30 17.09
CA LEU A 298 21.15 -6.53 17.98
C LEU A 298 21.35 -7.25 19.33
N ASP A 299 20.31 -7.88 19.85
CA ASP A 299 20.39 -8.69 21.06
C ASP A 299 21.19 -9.98 20.85
N ALA A 300 21.18 -10.52 19.62
CA ALA A 300 22.00 -11.66 19.21
C ALA A 300 23.47 -11.29 18.91
N LEU A 301 23.81 -10.00 18.80
CA LEU A 301 25.20 -9.59 18.64
C LEU A 301 26.04 -9.96 19.86
N GLU A 302 27.32 -10.21 19.61
CA GLU A 302 28.27 -10.51 20.68
C GLU A 302 28.48 -9.29 21.60
N PRO A 303 28.84 -9.50 22.89
CA PRO A 303 29.01 -8.42 23.86
C PRO A 303 29.95 -7.28 23.40
N SER A 304 31.03 -7.62 22.67
CA SER A 304 31.96 -6.61 22.14
C SER A 304 31.34 -5.75 21.04
N ALA A 305 30.49 -6.34 20.19
CA ALA A 305 29.76 -5.63 19.15
C ALA A 305 28.59 -4.83 19.74
N LYS A 306 27.95 -5.32 20.81
CA LYS A 306 26.88 -4.62 21.54
C LYS A 306 27.31 -3.23 22.04
N GLN A 307 28.55 -3.07 22.48
CA GLN A 307 29.05 -1.76 22.91
C GLN A 307 29.03 -0.74 21.77
N GLY A 308 29.46 -1.13 20.56
CA GLY A 308 29.36 -0.30 19.36
C GLY A 308 27.91 -0.13 18.86
N ALA A 309 27.08 -1.14 19.09
CA ALA A 309 25.67 -1.14 18.68
C ALA A 309 24.73 -0.38 19.62
N SER A 310 25.18 0.00 20.82
CA SER A 310 24.40 0.79 21.79
C SER A 310 23.86 2.10 21.20
N ARG A 311 24.57 2.69 20.23
CA ARG A 311 24.14 3.89 19.49
C ARG A 311 22.96 3.64 18.54
N LEU A 312 22.67 2.38 18.20
CA LEU A 312 21.55 2.00 17.32
C LEU A 312 20.23 1.87 18.09
N VAL A 313 20.28 1.63 19.40
CA VAL A 313 19.09 1.52 20.27
C VAL A 313 18.14 2.72 20.16
N PRO A 314 18.58 3.99 20.20
CA PRO A 314 17.67 5.12 20.01
C PRO A 314 17.06 5.17 18.60
N LEU A 315 17.77 4.69 17.58
CA LEU A 315 17.27 4.66 16.20
C LEU A 315 16.14 3.63 16.03
N LEU A 316 16.10 2.57 16.84
CA LEU A 316 15.02 1.58 16.84
C LEU A 316 13.65 2.15 17.23
N LYS A 317 13.60 3.38 17.76
CA LYS A 317 12.35 4.03 18.14
C LYS A 317 11.66 4.74 16.98
N ASP A 318 12.35 4.93 15.86
CA ASP A 318 11.81 5.68 14.72
C ASP A 318 11.91 4.86 13.43
N PRO A 319 10.77 4.45 12.85
CA PRO A 319 10.70 3.78 11.54
C PRO A 319 11.42 4.50 10.40
N ASP A 320 11.48 5.84 10.42
CA ASP A 320 12.15 6.59 9.36
C ASP A 320 13.69 6.39 9.38
N ASN A 321 14.24 5.84 10.47
CA ASN A 321 15.66 5.52 10.61
C ASN A 321 16.06 4.12 10.12
N ILE A 322 15.14 3.30 9.60
CA ILE A 322 15.46 1.95 9.09
C ILE A 322 16.64 1.93 8.11
N PRO A 323 16.74 2.83 7.10
CA PRO A 323 17.88 2.83 6.19
C PRO A 323 19.22 3.17 6.87
N ALA A 324 19.19 4.03 7.88
CA ALA A 324 20.38 4.38 8.66
C ALA A 324 20.80 3.20 9.57
N LEU A 325 19.83 2.56 10.22
CA LEU A 325 20.02 1.34 11.00
C LEU A 325 20.65 0.23 10.16
N GLU A 326 20.11 -0.06 8.98
CA GLU A 326 20.64 -1.05 8.04
C GLU A 326 22.11 -0.79 7.71
N LYS A 327 22.43 0.45 7.33
CA LYS A 327 23.79 0.86 6.96
C LYS A 327 24.76 0.71 8.13
N GLU A 328 24.38 1.15 9.32
CA GLU A 328 25.26 1.06 10.48
C GLU A 328 25.41 -0.37 11.00
N PHE A 329 24.33 -1.16 10.98
CA PHE A 329 24.37 -2.57 11.35
C PHE A 329 25.32 -3.35 10.45
N LEU A 330 25.22 -3.16 9.13
CA LEU A 330 26.17 -3.72 8.14
C LEU A 330 27.62 -3.29 8.41
N ALA A 331 27.84 -2.05 8.85
CA ALA A 331 29.18 -1.59 9.22
C ALA A 331 29.74 -2.32 10.45
N ILE A 332 28.90 -2.59 11.46
CA ILE A 332 29.27 -3.35 12.65
C ILE A 332 29.57 -4.81 12.27
N GLU A 333 28.70 -5.45 11.48
CA GLU A 333 28.93 -6.81 11.00
C GLU A 333 30.23 -6.92 10.20
N LYS A 334 30.51 -5.94 9.33
CA LYS A 334 31.76 -5.89 8.57
C LYS A 334 32.98 -5.74 9.49
N GLN A 335 32.92 -4.87 10.50
CA GLN A 335 34.01 -4.71 11.46
C GLN A 335 34.24 -5.99 12.28
N ALA A 336 33.18 -6.67 12.70
CA ALA A 336 33.27 -7.97 13.37
C ALA A 336 33.89 -9.04 12.45
N GLY A 337 33.47 -9.07 11.18
CA GLY A 337 34.03 -9.97 10.17
C GLY A 337 35.52 -9.74 9.91
N VAL A 338 35.94 -8.48 9.78
CA VAL A 338 37.37 -8.12 9.60
C VAL A 338 38.19 -8.59 10.81
N ARG A 339 37.75 -8.36 12.04
CA ARG A 339 38.45 -8.84 13.24
C ARG A 339 38.55 -10.36 13.31
N ARG A 340 37.50 -11.08 12.92
CA ARG A 340 37.55 -12.55 12.85
C ARG A 340 38.57 -13.00 11.81
N GLN A 341 38.64 -12.33 10.67
CA GLN A 341 39.62 -12.62 9.64
C GLN A 341 41.06 -12.36 10.12
N GLU A 342 41.31 -11.28 10.85
CA GLU A 342 42.62 -11.01 11.48
C GLU A 342 43.05 -12.16 12.41
N PHE A 343 42.14 -12.71 13.22
CA PHE A 343 42.44 -13.87 14.06
C PHE A 343 42.72 -15.14 13.24
N LEU A 344 42.00 -15.36 12.14
CA LEU A 344 42.27 -16.49 11.24
C LEU A 344 43.65 -16.36 10.58
N GLU A 345 44.03 -15.17 10.14
CA GLU A 345 45.36 -14.90 9.56
C GLU A 345 46.47 -15.12 10.59
N LEU A 346 46.28 -14.70 11.85
CA LEU A 346 47.22 -15.00 12.95
C LEU A 346 47.32 -16.50 13.23
N TYR A 347 46.18 -17.20 13.26
CA TYR A 347 46.14 -18.64 13.45
C TYR A 347 46.91 -19.38 12.35
N GLU A 348 46.66 -19.03 11.08
CA GLU A 348 47.36 -19.61 9.93
C GLU A 348 48.87 -19.31 9.97
N LYS A 349 49.24 -18.09 10.36
CA LYS A 349 50.63 -17.70 10.54
C LYS A 349 51.33 -18.58 11.58
N TRP A 350 50.80 -18.70 12.79
CA TRP A 350 51.40 -19.54 13.84
C TRP A 350 51.47 -21.00 13.42
N ARG A 351 50.44 -21.51 12.74
CA ARG A 351 50.44 -22.86 12.18
C ARG A 351 51.56 -23.06 11.16
N SER A 352 51.81 -22.08 10.29
CA SER A 352 52.90 -22.12 9.29
C SER A 352 54.30 -22.05 9.91
N GLU A 353 54.43 -21.38 11.06
CA GLU A 353 55.67 -21.36 11.87
C GLU A 353 55.93 -22.69 12.59
N GLY A 354 55.01 -23.66 12.51
CA GLY A 354 55.12 -24.97 13.15
C GLY A 354 54.72 -24.97 14.62
N VAL A 355 53.98 -23.95 15.08
CA VAL A 355 53.36 -23.91 16.40
C VAL A 355 52.14 -24.84 16.42
N LEU A 356 51.95 -25.60 17.52
CA LEU A 356 50.76 -26.41 17.73
C LEU A 356 49.57 -25.51 18.10
N VAL A 357 48.66 -25.30 17.15
CA VAL A 357 47.49 -24.43 17.28
C VAL A 357 46.20 -25.17 17.65
N GLU A 358 46.26 -26.47 17.95
CA GLU A 358 45.11 -27.30 18.32
C GLU A 358 44.23 -26.72 19.45
N PRO A 359 44.79 -26.05 20.49
CA PRO A 359 43.97 -25.41 21.52
C PRO A 359 43.05 -24.30 20.98
N LEU A 360 43.40 -23.65 19.86
CA LEU A 360 42.64 -22.57 19.25
C LEU A 360 41.52 -23.08 18.32
N ASP A 361 41.56 -24.33 17.86
CA ASP A 361 40.57 -24.87 16.90
C ASP A 361 39.14 -24.79 17.43
N LYS A 362 38.96 -25.06 18.74
CA LYS A 362 37.66 -24.95 19.42
C LYS A 362 37.23 -23.51 19.63
N VAL A 363 38.18 -22.58 19.62
CA VAL A 363 37.92 -21.16 19.86
C VAL A 363 37.57 -20.44 18.56
N LEU A 364 38.01 -20.91 17.40
CA LEU A 364 37.66 -20.31 16.10
C LEU A 364 36.15 -20.30 15.81
N THR A 365 35.37 -21.14 16.50
CA THR A 365 33.91 -21.17 16.42
C THR A 365 33.22 -20.41 17.57
N ALA A 366 33.98 -19.91 18.54
CA ALA A 366 33.46 -19.13 19.66
C ALA A 366 33.16 -17.67 19.27
N ASP A 367 32.68 -16.88 20.22
CA ASP A 367 32.44 -15.46 20.02
C ASP A 367 33.76 -14.64 19.97
N LEU A 368 33.78 -13.46 19.32
CA LEU A 368 34.98 -12.62 19.24
C LEU A 368 35.60 -12.30 20.61
N PRO A 369 34.84 -12.06 21.70
CA PRO A 369 35.43 -11.88 23.02
C PRO A 369 36.23 -13.11 23.50
N ALA A 370 35.69 -14.32 23.37
CA ALA A 370 36.42 -15.54 23.73
C ALA A 370 37.60 -15.77 22.78
N MET A 371 37.42 -15.56 21.47
CA MET A 371 38.51 -15.59 20.49
C MET A 371 39.64 -14.65 20.91
N ARG A 372 39.35 -13.36 21.10
CA ARG A 372 40.34 -12.37 21.49
C ARG A 372 41.07 -12.77 22.77
N SER A 373 40.33 -13.21 23.78
CA SER A 373 40.92 -13.59 25.07
C SER A 373 41.82 -14.82 24.95
N ALA A 374 41.43 -15.82 24.15
CA ALA A 374 42.24 -17.01 23.91
C ALA A 374 43.48 -16.70 23.08
N PHE A 375 43.34 -15.91 22.00
CA PHE A 375 44.46 -15.51 21.15
C PHE A 375 45.48 -14.66 21.92
N LEU A 376 45.05 -13.74 22.79
CA LEU A 376 45.96 -12.97 23.63
C LEU A 376 46.73 -13.87 24.62
N ARG A 377 46.04 -14.79 25.29
CA ARG A 377 46.70 -15.76 26.19
C ARG A 377 47.68 -16.64 25.43
N PHE A 378 47.29 -17.14 24.26
CA PHE A 378 48.12 -17.98 23.42
C PHE A 378 49.37 -17.23 22.93
N ASP A 379 49.23 -15.96 22.54
CA ASP A 379 50.35 -15.10 22.15
C ASP A 379 51.31 -14.82 23.33
N GLU A 380 50.77 -14.53 24.52
CA GLU A 380 51.56 -14.40 25.75
C GLU A 380 52.35 -15.68 26.08
N ASP A 381 51.71 -16.84 25.97
CA ASP A 381 52.35 -18.14 26.21
C ASP A 381 53.44 -18.42 25.18
N LEU A 382 53.24 -18.06 23.90
CA LEU A 382 54.26 -18.15 22.87
C LEU A 382 55.45 -17.24 23.13
N HIS A 383 55.21 -16.01 23.58
CA HIS A 383 56.27 -15.09 23.97
C HIS A 383 57.10 -15.64 25.14
N ARG A 384 56.45 -16.27 26.13
CA ARG A 384 57.14 -16.93 27.24
C ARG A 384 57.95 -18.14 26.79
N LEU A 385 57.40 -18.99 25.92
CA LEU A 385 58.12 -20.12 25.34
C LEU A 385 59.35 -19.69 24.54
N ARG A 386 59.22 -18.62 23.73
CA ARG A 386 60.36 -18.05 22.99
C ARG A 386 61.46 -17.54 23.93
N ALA A 387 61.10 -16.84 25.00
CA ALA A 387 62.07 -16.39 26.01
C ALA A 387 62.75 -17.57 26.74
N LEU A 388 62.01 -18.65 27.04
CA LEU A 388 62.57 -19.88 27.60
C LEU A 388 63.50 -20.59 26.62
N ALA A 389 63.18 -20.62 25.32
CA ALA A 389 64.04 -21.16 24.28
C ALA A 389 65.38 -20.39 24.22
N GLU A 390 65.33 -19.07 24.26
CA GLU A 390 66.53 -18.23 24.29
C GLU A 390 67.36 -18.49 25.55
N ARG A 391 66.74 -18.58 26.73
CA ARG A 391 67.44 -18.92 27.97
C ARG A 391 68.10 -20.29 27.90
N ALA A 392 67.36 -21.29 27.44
CA ALA A 392 67.88 -22.65 27.26
C ALA A 392 69.06 -22.70 26.26
N SER A 393 69.05 -21.86 25.21
CA SER A 393 70.13 -21.77 24.23
C SER A 393 71.43 -21.16 24.78
N ARG A 394 71.37 -20.45 25.91
CA ARG A 394 72.53 -19.86 26.59
C ARG A 394 73.18 -20.83 27.59
N LEU A 395 72.56 -21.97 27.88
CA LEU A 395 73.14 -23.01 28.73
C LEU A 395 74.33 -23.67 28.02
N ASP A 396 75.26 -24.19 28.82
CA ASP A 396 76.49 -24.84 28.31
C ASP A 396 76.16 -26.03 27.39
N ALA A 397 77.08 -26.37 26.48
CA ALA A 397 76.98 -27.47 25.54
C ALA A 397 76.73 -28.83 26.22
N SER A 398 77.07 -28.98 27.51
CA SER A 398 76.71 -30.15 28.31
C SER A 398 75.21 -30.41 28.38
N PHE A 399 74.37 -29.38 28.22
CA PHE A 399 72.91 -29.49 28.23
C PHE A 399 72.29 -29.68 26.84
N ALA A 400 73.08 -29.73 25.76
CA ALA A 400 72.58 -29.71 24.39
C ALA A 400 71.54 -30.82 24.09
N THR A 401 71.73 -32.03 24.62
CA THR A 401 70.78 -33.14 24.42
C THR A 401 69.44 -32.89 25.13
N ARG A 402 69.47 -32.33 26.35
CA ARG A 402 68.25 -31.97 27.10
C ARG A 402 67.53 -30.80 26.43
N VAL A 403 68.26 -29.78 25.99
CA VAL A 403 67.70 -28.66 25.22
C VAL A 403 67.07 -29.14 23.91
N ALA A 404 67.70 -30.10 23.21
CA ALA A 404 67.14 -30.72 22.02
C ALA A 404 65.83 -31.49 22.32
N ALA A 405 65.75 -32.17 23.46
CA ALA A 405 64.54 -32.88 23.90
C ALA A 405 63.37 -31.93 24.24
N LEU A 406 63.64 -30.67 24.60
CA LEU A 406 62.60 -29.66 24.85
C LEU A 406 62.04 -29.02 23.58
N ARG A 407 62.68 -29.17 22.42
CA ARG A 407 62.23 -28.52 21.17
C ARG A 407 60.77 -28.81 20.78
N PRO A 408 60.22 -30.04 20.93
CA PRO A 408 58.81 -30.28 20.68
C PRO A 408 57.89 -29.51 21.64
N GLY A 409 58.24 -29.47 22.93
CA GLY A 409 57.49 -28.72 23.94
C GLY A 409 57.55 -27.21 23.75
N LEU A 410 58.64 -26.69 23.19
CA LEU A 410 58.77 -25.26 22.84
C LEU A 410 57.85 -24.82 21.70
N ARG A 411 57.22 -25.75 20.98
CA ARG A 411 56.21 -25.48 19.94
C ARG A 411 54.78 -25.60 20.43
N ASP A 412 54.58 -26.07 21.66
CA ASP A 412 53.27 -26.34 22.25
C ASP A 412 53.02 -25.42 23.45
N PRO A 413 52.17 -24.38 23.32
CA PRO A 413 51.78 -23.52 24.43
C PRO A 413 51.19 -24.29 25.62
N ALA A 414 50.56 -25.45 25.40
CA ALA A 414 50.03 -26.26 26.50
C ALA A 414 51.13 -26.87 27.39
N GLN A 415 52.37 -26.97 26.87
CA GLN A 415 53.53 -27.50 27.60
C GLN A 415 54.34 -26.40 28.32
N LEU A 416 53.88 -25.14 28.32
CA LEU A 416 54.62 -24.00 28.90
C LEU A 416 55.14 -24.30 30.31
N GLN A 417 54.29 -24.81 31.21
CA GLN A 417 54.70 -25.10 32.59
C GLN A 417 55.74 -26.22 32.69
N VAL A 418 55.64 -27.23 31.82
CA VAL A 418 56.56 -28.37 31.78
C VAL A 418 57.94 -27.90 31.30
N VAL A 419 57.96 -27.09 30.23
CA VAL A 419 59.19 -26.53 29.67
C VAL A 419 59.83 -25.55 30.65
N GLU A 420 59.04 -24.66 31.26
CA GLU A 420 59.54 -23.68 32.23
C GLU A 420 60.22 -24.36 33.43
N LYS A 421 59.60 -25.41 33.96
CA LYS A 421 60.19 -26.22 35.04
C LYS A 421 61.50 -26.89 34.60
N ALA A 422 61.54 -27.49 33.41
CA ALA A 422 62.74 -28.16 32.91
C ALA A 422 63.90 -27.18 32.65
N VAL A 423 63.63 -26.00 32.10
CA VAL A 423 64.66 -24.96 31.89
C VAL A 423 65.21 -24.47 33.24
N ARG A 424 64.34 -24.25 34.22
CA ARG A 424 64.74 -23.85 35.57
C ARG A 424 65.61 -24.90 36.26
N GLU A 425 65.24 -26.18 36.18
CA GLU A 425 66.04 -27.28 36.72
C GLU A 425 67.44 -27.34 36.08
N MET A 426 67.53 -27.15 34.75
CA MET A 426 68.83 -27.09 34.06
C MET A 426 69.66 -25.86 34.45
N GLU A 427 69.05 -24.69 34.62
CA GLU A 427 69.73 -23.49 35.11
C GLU A 427 70.26 -23.67 36.54
N GLU A 428 69.48 -24.31 37.42
CA GLU A 428 69.90 -24.64 38.79
C GLU A 428 71.05 -25.65 38.82
N GLU A 429 71.03 -26.67 37.95
CA GLU A 429 72.14 -27.62 37.78
C GLU A 429 73.40 -26.93 37.24
N ALA A 430 73.26 -26.04 36.25
CA ALA A 430 74.37 -25.26 35.69
C ALA A 430 75.01 -24.34 36.74
N GLY A 431 74.21 -23.75 37.64
CA GLY A 431 74.69 -22.94 38.75
C GLY A 431 75.40 -23.74 39.85
N LYS A 432 75.10 -25.03 39.99
CA LYS A 432 75.75 -25.94 40.96
C LYS A 432 77.02 -26.60 40.43
N ALA A 433 77.23 -26.61 39.11
CA ALA A 433 78.46 -27.13 38.53
C ALA A 433 79.65 -26.35 39.12
N PRO A 434 80.63 -27.05 39.75
CA PRO A 434 81.75 -26.38 40.40
C PRO A 434 82.44 -25.50 39.36
N ALA A 435 82.49 -24.19 39.63
CA ALA A 435 83.11 -23.20 38.76
C ALA A 435 84.44 -23.79 38.27
N ALA A 436 84.49 -24.14 36.98
CA ALA A 436 85.62 -24.86 36.41
C ALA A 436 86.89 -24.15 36.88
N PRO A 437 87.87 -24.88 37.47
CA PRO A 437 89.00 -24.26 38.14
C PRO A 437 89.60 -23.26 37.18
N ALA A 438 89.55 -21.98 37.55
CA ALA A 438 90.04 -20.89 36.74
C ALA A 438 91.42 -21.30 36.24
N ARG A 439 91.54 -21.58 34.93
CA ARG A 439 92.80 -21.94 34.28
C ARG A 439 93.74 -20.73 34.45
N ARG A 440 94.42 -20.67 35.59
CA ARG A 440 95.61 -19.85 35.81
C ARG A 440 96.65 -20.37 34.84
N GLY A 441 97.04 -19.53 33.88
CA GLY A 441 98.15 -19.84 32.97
C GLY A 441 97.74 -20.04 31.51
N ARG A 442 97.27 -18.97 30.87
CA ARG A 442 97.60 -18.75 29.46
C ARG A 442 97.90 -17.28 29.24
N ALA A 443 99.12 -17.02 28.79
CA ALA A 443 99.67 -15.72 28.50
C ALA A 443 98.77 -14.91 27.55
N PRO A 444 98.77 -13.57 27.66
CA PRO A 444 98.02 -12.71 26.76
C PRO A 444 98.50 -12.91 25.31
N PRO A 445 97.60 -13.04 24.32
CA PRO A 445 98.00 -12.94 22.91
C PRO A 445 98.54 -11.53 22.62
N PRO A 446 99.49 -11.39 21.66
CA PRO A 446 100.09 -10.10 21.33
C PRO A 446 99.03 -9.10 20.87
N LYS A 447 99.15 -7.86 21.36
CA LYS A 447 98.42 -6.69 20.89
C LYS A 447 98.60 -6.53 19.38
N VAL A 448 97.62 -6.98 18.60
CA VAL A 448 97.45 -6.52 17.23
C VAL A 448 96.71 -5.19 17.31
N VAL A 449 97.44 -4.12 17.01
CA VAL A 449 96.93 -2.78 16.79
C VAL A 449 95.96 -2.84 15.62
N ALA A 450 94.66 -2.91 15.91
CA ALA A 450 93.62 -2.69 14.93
C ALA A 450 93.28 -1.20 14.90
N ALA A 451 93.30 -0.65 13.68
CA ALA A 451 93.02 0.73 13.32
C ALA A 451 91.71 1.28 13.90
N PRO A 452 91.60 2.62 14.08
CA PRO A 452 90.38 3.25 14.57
C PRO A 452 89.24 3.05 13.55
N LYS A 453 88.22 2.28 13.94
CA LYS A 453 86.91 2.31 13.28
C LYS A 453 86.10 3.44 13.91
N GLU A 454 85.65 4.34 13.03
CA GLU A 454 84.81 5.50 13.30
C GLU A 454 83.57 5.16 14.16
N PRO A 455 83.10 6.12 14.97
CA PRO A 455 81.85 5.95 15.72
C PRO A 455 80.66 5.86 14.74
N PRO A 456 79.71 4.93 14.96
CA PRO A 456 78.42 5.03 14.28
C PRO A 456 77.72 6.31 14.76
N ALA A 457 77.32 7.13 13.79
CA ALA A 457 76.55 8.35 14.00
C ALA A 457 75.28 8.09 14.84
N PRO A 458 74.87 9.06 15.69
CA PRO A 458 73.62 8.94 16.43
C PRO A 458 72.44 8.78 15.46
N PRO A 459 71.38 8.03 15.85
CA PRO A 459 70.20 7.90 15.01
C PRO A 459 69.63 9.29 14.75
N GLN A 460 69.62 9.67 13.47
CA GLN A 460 68.94 10.86 12.99
C GLN A 460 67.48 10.76 13.44
N LYS A 461 67.02 11.77 14.19
CA LYS A 461 65.60 12.10 14.32
C LYS A 461 65.03 12.15 12.91
N VAL A 462 64.21 11.17 12.57
CA VAL A 462 63.33 11.27 11.40
C VAL A 462 62.31 12.34 11.76
N GLU A 463 62.57 13.55 11.25
CA GLU A 463 61.64 14.64 11.25
C GLU A 463 60.32 14.18 10.64
N ALA A 464 59.22 14.58 11.29
CA ALA A 464 57.88 14.49 10.79
C ALA A 464 57.81 15.23 9.44
N ARG A 465 57.89 14.48 8.33
CA ARG A 465 57.60 15.00 7.01
C ARG A 465 56.09 15.01 6.84
N ALA A 466 55.53 16.21 6.90
CA ALA A 466 54.14 16.50 6.58
C ALA A 466 53.72 15.78 5.28
N VAL A 467 52.74 14.89 5.40
CA VAL A 467 52.04 14.33 4.25
C VAL A 467 51.20 15.46 3.67
N ALA A 468 51.71 16.01 2.57
CA ALA A 468 50.99 16.93 1.70
C ALA A 468 49.69 16.28 1.21
N ALA A 469 48.67 17.14 1.07
CA ALA A 469 47.35 16.84 0.55
C ALA A 469 47.37 16.03 -0.75
N PRO A 470 46.35 15.18 -1.01
CA PRO A 470 46.25 14.47 -2.27
C PRO A 470 45.96 15.47 -3.40
N VAL A 471 46.97 15.67 -4.25
CA VAL A 471 46.83 16.25 -5.59
C VAL A 471 46.00 15.28 -6.44
N GLN A 472 44.95 15.82 -7.04
CA GLN A 472 44.05 15.18 -7.98
C GLN A 472 44.84 14.51 -9.12
N PRO A 473 44.44 13.31 -9.60
CA PRO A 473 44.91 12.83 -10.88
C PRO A 473 44.28 13.69 -11.99
N ALA A 474 45.14 14.39 -12.72
CA ALA A 474 44.83 15.06 -13.96
C ALA A 474 44.31 14.06 -15.01
N ALA A 475 43.38 14.57 -15.82
CA ALA A 475 42.75 13.95 -16.96
C ALA A 475 43.71 13.14 -17.84
N GLY A 476 43.57 11.82 -17.79
CA GLY A 476 44.04 10.91 -18.83
C GLY A 476 42.92 10.67 -19.83
N GLU A 477 43.17 11.13 -21.05
CA GLU A 477 42.64 10.70 -22.35
C GLU A 477 41.28 9.98 -22.36
N ALA A 478 40.29 10.70 -22.89
CA ALA A 478 39.01 10.15 -23.31
C ALA A 478 39.23 9.04 -24.34
N ALA A 479 39.03 7.79 -23.91
CA ALA A 479 38.71 6.69 -24.80
C ALA A 479 37.46 7.07 -25.62
N PRO A 480 37.41 6.74 -26.93
CA PRO A 480 36.28 7.11 -27.77
C PRO A 480 35.01 6.55 -27.15
N ALA A 481 34.02 7.42 -26.92
CA ALA A 481 32.70 7.04 -26.44
C ALA A 481 32.17 5.91 -27.33
N GLY A 482 32.23 4.68 -26.79
CA GLY A 482 31.62 3.52 -27.41
C GLY A 482 30.16 3.86 -27.66
N ASN A 483 29.68 3.63 -28.89
CA ASN A 483 28.31 3.92 -29.24
C ASN A 483 27.40 3.16 -28.25
N PRO A 484 26.68 3.84 -27.34
CA PRO A 484 25.91 3.20 -26.28
C PRO A 484 24.81 2.30 -26.86
N GLN A 485 24.43 2.55 -28.12
CA GLN A 485 23.50 1.72 -28.86
C GLN A 485 24.13 0.39 -29.30
N ALA A 486 25.44 0.33 -29.56
CA ALA A 486 26.17 -0.90 -29.89
C ALA A 486 26.39 -1.77 -28.65
N GLU A 487 26.69 -1.16 -27.49
CA GLU A 487 26.79 -1.89 -26.21
C GLU A 487 25.43 -2.47 -25.79
N LEU A 488 24.36 -1.67 -25.88
CA LEU A 488 23.01 -2.15 -25.59
C LEU A 488 22.58 -3.26 -26.57
N SER A 489 22.95 -3.16 -27.85
CA SER A 489 22.65 -4.20 -28.85
C SER A 489 23.41 -5.49 -28.57
N ALA A 490 24.66 -5.41 -28.10
CA ALA A 490 25.45 -6.55 -27.70
C ALA A 490 24.89 -7.22 -26.43
N GLU A 491 24.43 -6.44 -25.45
CA GLU A 491 23.78 -6.96 -24.25
C GLU A 491 22.44 -7.65 -24.55
N ILE A 492 21.63 -7.09 -25.47
CA ILE A 492 20.38 -7.72 -25.93
C ILE A 492 20.70 -9.04 -26.66
N ALA A 493 21.68 -9.05 -27.56
CA ALA A 493 22.08 -10.26 -28.28
C ALA A 493 22.59 -11.36 -27.34
N ALA A 494 23.36 -11.00 -26.30
CA ALA A 494 23.82 -11.94 -25.28
C ALA A 494 22.66 -12.50 -24.45
N ALA A 495 21.67 -11.68 -24.12
CA ALA A 495 20.47 -12.12 -23.41
C ALA A 495 19.60 -13.06 -24.26
N GLU A 496 19.42 -12.77 -25.55
CA GLU A 496 18.69 -13.64 -26.49
C GLU A 496 19.40 -14.98 -26.71
N ALA A 497 20.73 -14.98 -26.79
CA ALA A 497 21.52 -16.21 -26.88
C ALA A 497 21.36 -17.07 -25.61
N ALA A 498 21.38 -16.46 -24.43
CA ALA A 498 21.17 -17.17 -23.16
C ALA A 498 19.74 -17.76 -23.05
N ILE A 499 18.73 -17.05 -23.55
CA ILE A 499 17.34 -17.57 -23.60
C ILE A 499 17.25 -18.76 -24.54
N LYS A 500 17.82 -18.67 -25.76
CA LYS A 500 17.87 -19.79 -26.72
C LYS A 500 18.60 -21.01 -26.16
N GLU A 501 19.67 -20.81 -25.40
CA GLU A 501 20.39 -21.92 -24.76
C GLU A 501 19.53 -22.62 -23.69
N LEU A 502 18.72 -21.87 -22.93
CA LEU A 502 17.77 -22.44 -21.97
C LEU A 502 16.64 -23.21 -22.68
N GLU A 503 16.12 -22.67 -23.78
CA GLU A 503 15.10 -23.34 -24.61
C GLU A 503 15.64 -24.64 -25.23
N LEU A 504 16.87 -24.64 -25.75
CA LEU A 504 17.55 -25.82 -26.27
C LEU A 504 17.76 -26.90 -25.20
N LYS A 505 17.90 -26.50 -23.93
CA LYS A 505 17.99 -27.42 -22.78
C LYS A 505 16.61 -27.86 -22.27
N GLY A 506 15.52 -27.46 -22.93
CA GLY A 506 14.14 -27.77 -22.53
C GLY A 506 13.72 -27.07 -21.23
N ILE A 507 14.42 -26.01 -20.83
CA ILE A 507 14.13 -25.26 -19.60
C ILE A 507 13.28 -24.05 -19.99
N ASP A 508 12.03 -24.05 -19.55
CA ASP A 508 11.14 -22.90 -19.72
C ASP A 508 11.77 -21.65 -19.04
N PRO A 509 12.09 -20.57 -19.79
CA PRO A 509 12.69 -19.36 -19.25
C PRO A 509 11.83 -18.71 -18.15
N ALA A 510 10.50 -18.85 -18.23
CA ALA A 510 9.58 -18.34 -17.21
C ALA A 510 9.66 -19.17 -15.92
N ALA A 511 9.81 -20.49 -16.04
CA ALA A 511 10.03 -21.39 -14.91
C ALA A 511 11.40 -21.13 -14.24
N ALA A 512 12.46 -20.92 -15.02
CA ALA A 512 13.79 -20.58 -14.52
C ALA A 512 13.80 -19.25 -13.75
N PHE A 513 13.10 -18.23 -14.26
CA PHE A 513 12.92 -16.94 -13.58
C PHE A 513 12.14 -17.07 -12.26
N ASN A 514 11.10 -17.91 -12.23
CA ASN A 514 10.33 -18.18 -11.02
C ASN A 514 11.11 -18.99 -9.97
N LEU A 515 11.99 -19.90 -10.40
CA LEU A 515 12.91 -20.63 -9.53
C LEU A 515 13.99 -19.71 -8.94
N LEU A 516 14.47 -18.73 -9.70
CA LEU A 516 15.39 -17.67 -9.23
C LEU A 516 14.74 -16.77 -8.16
N LYS A 517 13.43 -16.52 -8.26
CA LYS A 517 12.65 -15.77 -7.26
C LYS A 517 12.49 -16.52 -5.93
N LEU A 518 12.69 -17.85 -5.92
CA LEU A 518 12.51 -18.74 -4.76
C LEU A 518 13.82 -19.05 -4.00
N GLY A 519 14.95 -18.45 -4.39
CA GLY A 519 16.13 -18.34 -3.52
C GLY A 519 16.68 -19.66 -2.98
N LYS A 520 17.10 -20.58 -3.84
CA LYS A 520 17.99 -21.68 -3.43
C LYS A 520 19.17 -21.89 -4.38
N SER A 521 20.32 -21.43 -3.90
CA SER A 521 21.69 -21.93 -4.13
C SER A 521 22.50 -21.47 -5.36
N PHE A 522 23.81 -21.34 -5.06
CA PHE A 522 25.00 -21.19 -5.90
C PHE A 522 25.27 -19.85 -6.63
N ASN A 523 26.48 -19.32 -6.40
CA ASN A 523 27.00 -18.03 -6.86
C ASN A 523 26.88 -17.73 -8.38
N ARG A 524 26.69 -18.74 -9.24
CA ARG A 524 26.37 -18.53 -10.67
C ARG A 524 24.97 -17.93 -10.89
N SER A 525 24.04 -18.13 -9.96
CA SER A 525 22.67 -17.59 -10.02
C SER A 525 22.62 -16.06 -9.85
N LYS A 526 23.59 -15.44 -9.16
CA LYS A 526 23.63 -13.98 -8.95
C LYS A 526 23.94 -13.20 -10.24
N ASN A 527 24.89 -13.69 -11.03
CA ASN A 527 25.25 -13.07 -12.31
C ASN A 527 24.15 -13.30 -13.35
N LEU A 528 23.53 -14.48 -13.35
CA LEU A 528 22.36 -14.77 -14.20
C LEU A 528 21.14 -13.92 -13.80
N ALA A 529 20.90 -13.72 -12.51
CA ALA A 529 19.83 -12.86 -12.01
C ALA A 529 20.07 -11.39 -12.37
N LYS A 530 21.32 -10.90 -12.27
CA LYS A 530 21.69 -9.58 -12.78
C LYS A 530 21.44 -9.48 -14.29
N ALA A 531 21.92 -10.44 -15.08
CA ALA A 531 21.73 -10.45 -16.53
C ALA A 531 20.25 -10.44 -16.94
N LEU A 532 19.40 -11.24 -16.28
CA LEU A 532 17.95 -11.27 -16.55
C LEU A 532 17.24 -9.99 -16.11
N LEU A 533 17.68 -9.35 -15.01
CA LEU A 533 17.16 -8.06 -14.58
C LEU A 533 17.56 -6.94 -15.56
N TYR A 534 18.79 -6.94 -16.06
CA TYR A 534 19.26 -6.01 -17.09
C TYR A 534 18.51 -6.20 -18.41
N ALA A 535 18.33 -7.45 -18.86
CA ALA A 535 17.55 -7.77 -20.07
C ALA A 535 16.09 -7.29 -19.96
N LYS A 536 15.47 -7.43 -18.78
CA LYS A 536 14.12 -6.90 -18.53
C LYS A 536 14.08 -5.37 -18.62
N LYS A 537 15.00 -4.68 -17.94
CA LYS A 537 15.07 -3.20 -18.01
C LYS A 537 15.32 -2.72 -19.42
N ALA A 538 16.25 -3.35 -20.15
CA ALA A 538 16.54 -3.04 -21.55
C ALA A 538 15.30 -3.18 -22.46
N ARG A 539 14.50 -4.23 -22.24
CA ARG A 539 13.24 -4.45 -22.96
C ARG A 539 12.19 -3.39 -22.62
N GLU A 540 12.04 -3.02 -21.35
CA GLU A 540 11.12 -1.96 -20.92
C GLU A 540 11.52 -0.60 -21.50
N THR A 541 12.81 -0.26 -21.54
CA THR A 541 13.32 0.96 -22.20
C THR A 541 13.13 0.94 -23.71
N ALA A 542 13.33 -0.21 -24.37
CA ALA A 542 13.10 -0.33 -25.82
C ALA A 542 11.62 -0.18 -26.20
N ILE A 543 10.70 -0.69 -25.36
CA ILE A 543 9.26 -0.48 -25.53
C ILE A 543 8.90 1.00 -25.31
N ALA A 544 9.52 1.67 -24.34
CA ALA A 544 9.31 3.09 -24.07
C ALA A 544 9.86 3.99 -25.19
N MET A 545 10.95 3.61 -25.85
CA MET A 545 11.50 4.36 -27.00
C MET A 545 10.73 4.12 -28.32
N LYS A 546 10.03 2.99 -28.44
CA LYS A 546 9.17 2.70 -29.61
C LYS A 546 7.79 3.36 -29.52
N LYS A 547 7.32 3.67 -28.32
CA LYS A 547 6.13 4.49 -28.07
C LYS A 547 6.52 5.95 -28.20
#